data_AF-C7NQX1-F1
#
_entry.id   AF-C7NQX1-F1
#
_cell.length_a   1.000
_cell.length_b   1.000
_cell.length_c   1.000
_cell.angle_alpha   90.00
_cell.angle_beta   90.00
_cell.angle_gamma   90.00
#
_symmetry.space_group_name_H-M   'P 1'
#
loop_
_entity.id
_entity.type
_entity.pdbx_description
1 polymer ?
#
loop_
_entity_poly.entity_id
_entity_poly.type
_entity_poly.pdbx_seq_one_letter_code
_entity_poly.pdbx_strand_id
1 'polypeptide(L)'
;MELIDIHRRVKASDCKSWQIYFLGISVLAAVSLYFDIGMIHSFLWNLESYLSPLDWLAILGIQGILIGFVAEFFYEQGDGYAKVLSDLFGSKDRTLLFRVGIMTVISGIITMVVPTVLRAVTEFLIIQTTGAVIVLGILLIHLEIRNWNAKTEWPAIVAGGLFAIAPSVLI
;
A
#
# COMPACT_ATOMS: atom_id res chain seq x y z
N MET A 1 -25.11 -22.39 10.53
CA MET A 1 -23.78 -22.11 11.08
C MET A 1 -23.82 -20.67 11.55
N GLU A 2 -23.76 -20.41 12.86
CA GLU A 2 -23.98 -19.06 13.39
C GLU A 2 -22.73 -18.19 13.20
N LEU A 3 -22.91 -16.89 12.91
CA LEU A 3 -21.84 -15.89 12.79
C LEU A 3 -20.89 -15.90 14.01
N ILE A 4 -21.42 -16.28 15.17
CA ILE A 4 -20.70 -16.44 16.43
C ILE A 4 -19.64 -17.53 16.35
N ASP A 5 -19.93 -18.65 15.68
CA ASP A 5 -18.98 -19.75 15.52
C ASP A 5 -17.85 -19.38 14.56
N ILE A 6 -18.15 -18.60 13.52
CA ILE A 6 -17.15 -18.07 12.59
C ILE A 6 -16.24 -17.10 13.32
N HIS A 7 -16.79 -16.15 14.08
CA HIS A 7 -15.99 -15.21 14.88
C HIS A 7 -15.10 -15.94 15.90
N ARG A 8 -15.62 -16.98 16.57
CA ARG A 8 -14.85 -17.80 17.51
C ARG A 8 -13.67 -18.51 16.83
N ARG A 9 -13.87 -19.06 15.63
CA ARG A 9 -12.80 -19.68 14.84
C ARG A 9 -11.78 -18.66 14.33
N VAL A 10 -12.23 -17.48 13.90
CA VAL A 10 -11.35 -16.37 13.48
C VAL A 10 -10.48 -15.90 14.64
N LYS A 11 -11.05 -15.80 15.86
CA LYS A 11 -10.30 -15.41 17.06
C LYS A 11 -9.33 -16.49 17.55
N ALA A 12 -9.57 -17.75 17.19
CA ALA A 12 -8.68 -18.87 17.49
C ALA A 12 -7.57 -19.08 16.44
N SER A 13 -7.54 -18.28 15.36
CA SER A 13 -6.49 -18.32 14.35
C SER A 13 -5.25 -17.56 14.81
N ASP A 14 -4.08 -17.96 14.30
CA ASP A 14 -2.81 -17.25 14.52
C ASP A 14 -2.74 -15.90 13.78
N CYS A 15 -3.67 -15.66 12.84
CA CYS A 15 -3.76 -14.39 12.10
C CYS A 15 -4.68 -13.40 12.82
N LYS A 16 -4.41 -12.09 12.68
CA LYS A 16 -5.27 -11.05 13.30
C LYS A 16 -6.66 -11.10 12.67
N SER A 17 -7.71 -10.99 13.50
CA SER A 17 -9.10 -11.12 13.05
C SER A 17 -9.45 -10.23 11.86
N TRP A 18 -8.96 -8.98 11.86
CA TRP A 18 -9.22 -8.04 10.77
C TRP A 18 -8.66 -8.51 9.44
N GLN A 19 -7.52 -9.20 9.42
CA GLN A 19 -6.87 -9.68 8.19
C GLN A 19 -7.71 -10.80 7.56
N ILE A 20 -8.30 -11.65 8.38
CA ILE A 20 -9.17 -12.73 7.93
C ILE A 20 -10.50 -12.18 7.40
N TYR A 21 -11.10 -11.21 8.09
CA TYR A 21 -12.31 -10.54 7.58
C TYR A 21 -12.05 -9.79 6.28
N PHE A 22 -10.93 -9.07 6.23
CA PHE A 22 -10.51 -8.34 5.05
C PHE A 22 -10.32 -9.29 3.87
N LEU A 23 -9.61 -10.41 4.06
CA LEU A 23 -9.49 -11.46 3.04
C LEU A 23 -10.83 -12.00 2.56
N GLY A 24 -11.77 -12.28 3.48
CA GLY A 24 -13.10 -12.76 3.11
C GLY A 24 -13.85 -11.77 2.21
N ILE A 25 -13.82 -10.48 2.57
CA ILE A 25 -14.44 -9.41 1.77
C ILE A 25 -13.74 -9.27 0.42
N SER A 26 -12.41 -9.28 0.39
CA SER A 26 -11.63 -9.13 -0.84
C SER A 26 -11.83 -10.29 -1.82
N VAL A 27 -11.90 -11.53 -1.32
CA VAL A 27 -12.21 -12.70 -2.16
C VAL A 27 -13.64 -12.60 -2.69
N LEU A 28 -14.61 -12.26 -1.84
CA LEU A 28 -16.00 -12.13 -2.27
C LEU A 28 -16.14 -11.04 -3.34
N ALA A 29 -15.53 -9.88 -3.14
CA ALA A 29 -15.51 -8.81 -4.12
C ALA A 29 -14.84 -9.23 -5.43
N ALA A 30 -13.65 -9.83 -5.37
CA ALA A 30 -12.90 -10.27 -6.56
C ALA A 30 -13.65 -11.34 -7.36
N VAL A 31 -14.23 -12.34 -6.70
CA VAL A 31 -15.05 -13.38 -7.34
C VAL A 31 -16.30 -12.76 -7.95
N SER A 32 -16.91 -11.79 -7.27
CA SER A 32 -18.13 -11.15 -7.76
C SER A 32 -17.86 -10.23 -8.96
N LEU A 33 -16.71 -9.57 -8.99
CA LEU A 33 -16.23 -8.84 -10.18
C LEU A 33 -15.94 -9.81 -11.33
N TYR A 34 -15.30 -10.96 -11.05
CA TYR A 34 -15.02 -11.99 -12.05
C TYR A 34 -16.29 -12.54 -12.74
N PHE A 35 -17.36 -12.74 -11.98
CA PHE A 35 -18.63 -13.24 -12.49
C PHE A 35 -19.60 -12.14 -12.94
N ASP A 36 -19.16 -10.87 -13.00
CA ASP A 36 -19.99 -9.69 -13.31
C ASP A 36 -21.32 -9.69 -12.54
N ILE A 37 -21.24 -9.91 -11.23
CA ILE A 37 -22.41 -9.82 -10.36
C ILE A 37 -22.77 -8.34 -10.21
N GLY A 38 -23.69 -7.88 -11.06
CA GLY A 38 -24.06 -6.46 -11.19
C GLY A 38 -24.45 -5.76 -9.88
N MET A 39 -24.99 -6.48 -8.89
CA MET A 39 -25.26 -5.91 -7.56
C MET A 39 -23.98 -5.46 -6.84
N ILE A 40 -22.92 -6.27 -6.88
CA ILE A 40 -21.66 -5.97 -6.20
C ILE A 40 -20.86 -4.94 -7.01
N HIS A 41 -20.91 -5.05 -8.33
CA HIS A 41 -20.30 -4.05 -9.19
C HIS A 41 -20.90 -2.65 -8.96
N SER A 42 -22.24 -2.56 -8.89
CA SER A 42 -22.95 -1.32 -8.56
C SER A 42 -22.60 -0.83 -7.15
N PHE A 43 -22.46 -1.74 -6.18
CA PHE A 43 -22.08 -1.38 -4.82
C PHE A 43 -20.67 -0.77 -4.77
N LEU A 44 -19.70 -1.35 -5.45
CA LEU A 44 -18.32 -0.84 -5.50
C LEU A 44 -18.26 0.52 -6.21
N TRP A 45 -19.01 0.71 -7.30
CA TRP A 45 -19.13 2.00 -7.98
C TRP A 45 -19.76 3.07 -7.10
N ASN A 46 -20.81 2.73 -6.36
CA ASN A 46 -21.43 3.65 -5.40
C ASN A 46 -20.48 4.01 -4.26
N LEU A 47 -19.73 3.02 -3.75
CA LEU A 47 -18.74 3.23 -2.71
C LEU A 47 -17.61 4.15 -3.19
N GLU A 48 -17.06 3.88 -4.38
CA GLU A 48 -16.02 4.71 -5.00
C GLU A 48 -16.52 6.14 -5.25
N SER A 49 -17.73 6.30 -5.79
CA SER A 49 -18.33 7.61 -6.02
C SER A 49 -18.55 8.39 -4.72
N TYR A 50 -18.97 7.70 -3.66
CA TYR A 50 -19.13 8.28 -2.33
C TYR A 50 -17.79 8.72 -1.72
N LEU A 51 -16.75 7.92 -1.93
CA LEU A 51 -15.42 8.20 -1.41
C LEU A 51 -14.63 9.16 -2.30
N SER A 52 -15.00 9.38 -3.56
CA SER A 52 -14.28 10.19 -4.54
C SER A 52 -13.79 11.56 -4.03
N PRO A 53 -14.54 12.32 -3.20
CA PRO A 53 -14.03 13.56 -2.61
C PRO A 53 -12.80 13.39 -1.68
N LEU A 54 -12.51 12.15 -1.29
CA LEU A 54 -11.38 11.73 -0.46
C LEU A 54 -10.27 11.06 -1.28
N ASP A 55 -10.30 11.14 -2.61
CA ASP A 55 -9.27 10.57 -3.48
C ASP A 55 -7.85 11.03 -3.10
N TRP A 56 -7.72 12.28 -2.68
CA TRP A 56 -6.49 12.88 -2.21
C TRP A 56 -5.89 12.12 -1.01
N LEU A 57 -6.70 11.53 -0.13
CA LEU A 57 -6.19 10.71 0.99
C LEU A 57 -5.54 9.43 0.48
N ALA A 58 -6.15 8.79 -0.52
CA ALA A 58 -5.60 7.59 -1.13
C ALA A 58 -4.28 7.92 -1.84
N ILE A 59 -4.24 9.02 -2.60
CA ILE A 59 -3.04 9.53 -3.27
C ILE A 59 -1.94 9.85 -2.24
N LEU A 60 -2.25 10.57 -1.16
CA LEU A 60 -1.28 10.85 -0.11
C LEU A 60 -0.76 9.57 0.56
N GLY A 61 -1.64 8.58 0.78
CA GLY A 61 -1.26 7.30 1.36
C GLY A 61 -0.20 6.58 0.52
N ILE A 62 -0.43 6.49 -0.80
CA ILE A 62 0.54 5.83 -1.68
C ILE A 62 1.84 6.65 -1.80
N GLN A 63 1.76 7.99 -1.82
CA GLN A 63 2.93 8.86 -1.88
C GLN A 63 3.78 8.71 -0.63
N GLY A 64 3.15 8.68 0.55
CA GLY A 64 3.84 8.47 1.83
C GLY A 64 4.59 7.14 1.85
N ILE A 65 3.98 6.07 1.34
CA ILE A 65 4.65 4.76 1.25
C ILE A 65 5.84 4.79 0.29
N LEU A 66 5.67 5.38 -0.90
CA LEU A 66 6.77 5.49 -1.88
C LEU A 66 7.93 6.32 -1.34
N ILE A 67 7.64 7.42 -0.63
CA ILE A 67 8.65 8.22 0.06
C ILE A 67 9.35 7.38 1.13
N GLY A 68 8.61 6.54 1.86
CA GLY A 68 9.19 5.60 2.83
C GLY A 68 10.19 4.62 2.20
N PHE A 69 9.84 3.99 1.07
CA PHE A 69 10.76 3.11 0.35
C PHE A 69 12.02 3.84 -0.13
N VAL A 70 11.85 5.05 -0.67
CA VAL A 70 12.97 5.89 -1.09
C VAL A 70 13.86 6.21 0.11
N ALA A 71 13.26 6.61 1.24
CA ALA A 71 13.98 6.88 2.47
C ALA A 71 14.83 5.69 2.88
N GLU A 72 14.24 4.50 2.98
CA GLU A 72 14.93 3.28 3.37
C GLU A 72 16.11 2.96 2.44
N PHE A 73 15.89 3.03 1.13
CA PHE A 73 16.95 2.80 0.14
C PHE A 73 18.13 3.77 0.29
N PHE A 74 17.86 5.06 0.54
CA PHE A 74 18.90 6.05 0.77
C PHE A 74 19.56 5.93 2.16
N TYR A 75 18.85 5.42 3.17
CA TYR A 75 19.43 5.14 4.49
C TYR A 75 20.36 3.92 4.44
N GLU A 76 19.95 2.82 3.83
CA GLU A 76 20.81 1.64 3.61
C GLU A 76 22.05 1.99 2.78
N GLN A 77 21.88 2.80 1.73
CA GLN A 77 23.02 3.31 0.96
C GLN A 77 23.81 4.39 1.70
N GLY A 78 23.24 5.02 2.71
CA GLY A 78 23.81 6.15 3.44
C GLY A 78 25.12 5.82 4.14
N ASP A 79 25.34 4.58 4.55
CA ASP A 79 26.61 4.16 5.14
C ASP A 79 27.73 3.94 4.10
N GLY A 80 27.39 3.76 2.82
CA GLY A 80 28.34 3.59 1.72
C GLY A 80 28.48 4.85 0.85
N TYR A 81 27.38 5.31 0.26
CA TYR A 81 27.34 6.47 -0.63
C TYR A 81 27.58 7.79 0.09
N ALA A 82 26.97 8.00 1.26
CA ALA A 82 27.24 9.22 2.01
C ALA A 82 28.65 9.23 2.57
N LYS A 83 29.27 8.07 2.81
CA LYS A 83 30.67 7.94 3.27
C LYS A 83 31.68 8.20 2.15
N VAL A 84 31.43 7.64 0.96
CA VAL A 84 32.22 7.88 -0.26
C VAL A 84 32.12 9.34 -0.74
N LEU A 85 30.94 9.97 -0.66
CA LEU A 85 30.79 11.40 -0.95
C LEU A 85 31.23 12.30 0.23
N SER A 86 31.10 11.88 1.49
CA SER A 86 31.50 12.68 2.66
C SER A 86 33.01 12.77 2.82
N ASP A 87 33.78 11.75 2.41
CA ASP A 87 35.25 11.85 2.35
C ASP A 87 35.70 12.91 1.33
N LEU A 88 34.89 13.19 0.30
CA LEU A 88 35.07 14.30 -0.64
C LEU A 88 34.46 15.63 -0.13
N PHE A 89 33.46 15.59 0.74
CA PHE A 89 32.71 16.75 1.24
C PHE A 89 32.57 16.69 2.78
N GLY A 90 33.65 17.05 3.47
CA GLY A 90 33.82 16.91 4.92
C GLY A 90 33.04 17.86 5.85
N SER A 91 31.72 18.04 5.68
CA SER A 91 30.92 18.66 6.76
C SER A 91 29.53 18.03 6.91
N LYS A 92 29.13 17.78 8.16
CA LYS A 92 27.81 17.28 8.56
C LYS A 92 26.67 18.08 7.92
N ASP A 93 26.86 19.40 7.77
CA ASP A 93 25.89 20.31 7.17
C ASP A 93 25.72 20.08 5.67
N ARG A 94 26.78 19.71 4.95
CA ARG A 94 26.71 19.37 3.52
C ARG A 94 26.04 18.03 3.28
N THR A 95 26.30 17.03 4.13
CA THR A 95 25.60 15.73 4.07
C THR A 95 24.10 15.90 4.31
N LEU A 96 23.73 16.76 5.27
CA LEU A 96 22.33 17.09 5.53
C LEU A 96 21.68 17.79 4.34
N LEU A 97 22.32 18.83 3.80
CA LEU A 97 21.81 19.54 2.62
C LEU A 97 21.62 18.62 1.41
N PHE A 98 22.56 17.69 1.18
CA PHE A 98 22.47 16.74 0.09
C PHE A 98 21.30 15.75 0.28
N ARG A 99 21.16 15.16 1.47
CA ARG A 99 20.05 14.25 1.78
C ARG A 99 18.70 14.94 1.66
N VAL A 100 18.56 16.13 2.24
CA VAL A 100 17.34 16.93 2.15
C VAL A 100 17.06 17.28 0.69
N GLY A 101 18.07 17.74 -0.06
CA GLY A 101 17.93 18.08 -1.48
C GLY A 101 17.44 16.92 -2.33
N ILE A 102 18.02 15.73 -2.18
CA ILE A 102 17.57 14.52 -2.89
C ILE A 102 16.12 14.18 -2.51
N MET A 103 15.80 14.14 -1.22
CA MET A 103 14.45 13.82 -0.75
C MET A 103 13.42 14.83 -1.25
N THR A 104 13.77 16.12 -1.30
CA THR A 104 12.90 17.17 -1.87
C THR A 104 12.66 16.95 -3.36
N VAL A 105 13.71 16.65 -4.13
CA VAL A 105 13.57 16.38 -5.58
C VAL A 105 12.70 15.16 -5.82
N ILE A 106 12.95 14.05 -5.12
CA ILE A 106 12.19 12.81 -5.29
C ILE A 106 10.74 13.00 -4.84
N SER A 107 10.51 13.65 -3.71
CA SER A 107 9.15 13.98 -3.25
C SER A 107 8.41 14.84 -4.27
N GLY A 108 9.08 15.82 -4.89
CA GLY A 108 8.52 16.62 -5.98
C GLY A 108 8.10 15.78 -7.19
N ILE A 109 8.96 14.84 -7.62
CA ILE A 109 8.66 13.91 -8.71
C ILE A 109 7.47 13.02 -8.35
N ILE A 110 7.48 12.40 -7.17
CA ILE A 110 6.38 11.56 -6.67
C ILE A 110 5.06 12.34 -6.65
N THR A 111 5.11 13.59 -6.18
CA THR A 111 3.93 14.47 -6.10
C THR A 111 3.33 14.77 -7.47
N MET A 112 4.18 14.94 -8.49
CA MET A 112 3.73 15.22 -9.86
C MET A 112 3.28 13.96 -10.59
N VAL A 113 3.98 12.84 -10.44
CA VAL A 113 3.78 11.64 -11.26
C VAL A 113 2.68 10.75 -10.72
N VAL A 114 2.63 10.53 -9.40
CA VAL A 114 1.73 9.54 -8.79
C VAL A 114 0.24 9.83 -9.07
N PRO A 115 -0.28 11.06 -8.91
CA PRO A 115 -1.68 11.34 -9.18
C PRO A 115 -2.05 11.05 -10.64
N THR A 116 -1.18 11.43 -11.58
CA THR A 116 -1.38 11.22 -13.01
C THR A 116 -1.38 9.74 -13.37
N VAL A 117 -0.42 8.97 -12.84
CA VAL A 117 -0.34 7.53 -13.10
C VAL A 117 -1.55 6.82 -12.52
N LEU A 118 -1.88 7.05 -11.24
CA LEU A 118 -2.99 6.36 -10.59
C LEU A 118 -4.31 6.62 -11.33
N ARG A 119 -4.64 7.89 -11.60
CA ARG A 119 -5.87 8.25 -12.31
C ARG A 119 -5.96 7.67 -13.73
N ALA A 120 -4.83 7.31 -14.34
CA ALA A 120 -4.80 6.71 -15.67
C ALA A 120 -4.93 5.18 -15.65
N VAL A 121 -4.51 4.51 -14.58
CA VAL A 121 -4.44 3.04 -14.51
C VAL A 121 -5.49 2.39 -13.61
N THR A 122 -6.12 3.17 -12.74
CA THR A 122 -7.14 2.67 -11.81
C THR A 122 -8.54 3.12 -12.23
N GLU A 123 -9.47 2.17 -12.29
CA GLU A 123 -10.89 2.47 -12.46
C GLU A 123 -11.54 2.82 -11.11
N PHE A 124 -11.16 2.09 -10.06
CA PHE A 124 -11.58 2.34 -8.70
C PHE A 124 -10.40 2.88 -7.91
N LEU A 125 -10.09 4.17 -8.13
CA LEU A 125 -8.90 4.83 -7.58
C LEU A 125 -8.74 4.59 -6.08
N ILE A 126 -9.77 4.79 -5.28
CA ILE A 126 -9.68 4.72 -3.82
C ILE A 126 -9.58 3.28 -3.35
N ILE A 127 -10.42 2.38 -3.88
CA ILE A 127 -10.40 0.96 -3.51
C ILE A 127 -9.05 0.33 -3.88
N GLN A 128 -8.58 0.54 -5.11
CA GLN A 128 -7.34 -0.04 -5.60
C GLN A 128 -6.12 0.55 -4.89
N THR A 129 -6.09 1.87 -4.71
CA THR A 129 -5.00 2.53 -4.00
C THR A 129 -4.97 2.09 -2.54
N THR A 130 -6.11 1.90 -1.88
CA THR A 130 -6.18 1.37 -0.51
C THR A 130 -5.59 -0.04 -0.43
N GLY A 131 -5.94 -0.92 -1.38
CA GLY A 131 -5.35 -2.25 -1.50
C GLY A 131 -3.83 -2.20 -1.67
N ALA A 132 -3.35 -1.33 -2.56
CA ALA A 132 -1.93 -1.13 -2.81
C ALA A 132 -1.19 -0.58 -1.58
N VAL A 133 -1.78 0.40 -0.89
CA VAL A 133 -1.26 0.97 0.35
C VAL A 133 -1.09 -0.10 1.43
N ILE A 134 -2.05 -1.01 1.57
CA ILE A 134 -1.95 -2.10 2.54
C ILE A 134 -0.79 -3.04 2.18
N VAL A 135 -0.69 -3.49 0.93
CA VAL A 135 0.38 -4.40 0.50
C VAL A 135 1.74 -3.74 0.65
N LEU A 136 1.91 -2.56 0.07
CA LEU A 136 3.19 -1.87 0.05
C LEU A 136 3.59 -1.37 1.44
N GLY A 137 2.63 -0.96 2.27
CA GLY A 137 2.90 -0.55 3.66
C GLY A 137 3.35 -1.73 4.52
N ILE A 138 2.73 -2.90 4.36
CA ILE A 138 3.19 -4.14 4.99
C ILE A 138 4.62 -4.43 4.54
N LEU A 139 4.89 -4.46 3.22
CA LEU A 139 6.23 -4.70 2.69
C LEU A 139 7.28 -3.69 3.18
N LEU A 140 6.93 -2.41 3.27
CA LEU A 140 7.83 -1.37 3.79
C LEU A 140 8.24 -1.67 5.24
N ILE A 141 7.27 -1.98 6.11
CA ILE A 141 7.54 -2.35 7.51
C ILE A 141 8.42 -3.62 7.59
N HIS A 142 8.31 -4.53 6.61
CA HIS A 142 9.12 -5.76 6.59
C HIS A 142 10.58 -5.50 6.28
N LEU A 143 10.90 -4.44 5.54
CA LEU A 143 12.29 -4.04 5.32
C LEU A 143 12.96 -3.67 6.65
N GLU A 144 12.22 -3.06 7.57
CA GLU A 144 12.74 -2.60 8.87
C GLU A 144 12.78 -3.72 9.95
N ILE A 145 11.86 -4.71 9.91
CA ILE A 145 11.69 -5.69 10.99
C ILE A 145 12.34 -7.05 10.65
N ARG A 146 13.42 -7.38 11.38
CA ARG A 146 14.20 -8.62 11.20
C ARG A 146 13.50 -9.93 11.62
N ASN A 147 12.51 -9.88 12.51
CA ASN A 147 11.80 -11.07 13.04
C ASN A 147 10.39 -11.21 12.45
N TRP A 148 10.30 -11.17 11.13
CA TRP A 148 9.03 -11.29 10.43
C TRP A 148 8.46 -12.71 10.45
N ASN A 149 7.12 -12.82 10.56
CA ASN A 149 6.38 -14.06 10.39
C ASN A 149 5.35 -13.92 9.26
N ALA A 150 5.75 -14.30 8.05
CA ALA A 150 4.90 -14.32 6.86
C ALA A 150 3.57 -15.05 7.04
N LYS A 151 3.58 -16.09 7.89
CA LYS A 151 2.43 -16.96 8.10
C LYS A 151 1.28 -16.28 8.83
N THR A 152 1.52 -15.16 9.52
CA THR A 152 0.46 -14.43 10.23
C THR A 152 -0.09 -13.25 9.44
N GLU A 153 0.61 -12.79 8.39
CA GLU A 153 0.27 -11.55 7.67
C GLU A 153 -0.14 -11.76 6.21
N TRP A 154 0.08 -12.96 5.67
CA TRP A 154 -0.36 -13.32 4.32
C TRP A 154 -1.84 -13.02 4.03
N PRO A 155 -2.81 -13.12 4.96
CA PRO A 155 -4.21 -12.81 4.62
C PRO A 155 -4.39 -11.35 4.23
N ALA A 156 -3.66 -10.44 4.89
CA ALA A 156 -3.71 -9.01 4.56
C ALA A 156 -3.01 -8.70 3.23
N ILE A 157 -1.89 -9.37 2.96
CA ILE A 157 -1.15 -9.21 1.69
C ILE A 157 -2.02 -9.69 0.53
N VAL A 158 -2.62 -10.87 0.65
CA VAL A 158 -3.50 -11.42 -0.40
C VAL A 158 -4.74 -10.55 -0.58
N ALA A 159 -5.39 -10.14 0.51
CA ALA A 159 -6.56 -9.27 0.46
C ALA A 159 -6.26 -7.91 -0.20
N GLY A 160 -5.16 -7.27 0.21
CA GLY A 160 -4.72 -6.00 -0.37
C GLY A 160 -4.36 -6.14 -1.85
N GLY A 161 -3.70 -7.23 -2.23
CA GLY A 161 -3.38 -7.53 -3.64
C GLY A 161 -4.63 -7.74 -4.49
N LEU A 162 -5.62 -8.46 -3.96
CA LEU A 162 -6.92 -8.64 -4.63
C LEU A 162 -7.61 -7.29 -4.85
N PHE A 163 -7.66 -6.40 -3.86
CA PHE A 163 -8.25 -5.08 -4.03
C PHE A 163 -7.46 -4.17 -4.97
N ALA A 164 -6.12 -4.25 -4.97
CA ALA A 164 -5.29 -3.47 -5.87
C ALA A 164 -5.47 -3.87 -7.34
N ILE A 165 -5.60 -5.17 -7.61
CA ILE A 165 -5.46 -5.73 -8.97
C ILE A 165 -6.81 -6.17 -9.57
N ALA A 166 -7.67 -6.85 -8.80
CA ALA A 166 -8.88 -7.47 -9.35
C ALA A 166 -9.79 -6.49 -10.11
N PRO A 167 -9.99 -5.24 -9.65
CA PRO A 167 -10.80 -4.28 -10.40
C PRO A 167 -10.23 -3.89 -11.77
N SER A 168 -8.91 -3.96 -11.99
CA SER A 168 -8.28 -3.61 -13.28
C SER A 168 -8.15 -4.78 -14.27
N VAL A 169 -8.29 -6.02 -13.82
CA VAL A 169 -8.00 -7.22 -14.65
C VAL A 169 -9.28 -7.90 -15.16
N LEU A 170 -10.42 -7.60 -14.55
CA LEU A 170 -11.67 -8.34 -14.74
C LEU A 170 -12.73 -7.54 -15.49
N ILE A 171 -12.29 -6.55 -16.28
CA ILE A 171 -13.10 -5.66 -17.12
C ILE A 171 -12.57 -5.73 -18.55
#